data_AF-A0A139AVW7-F1
#
_entry.id   AF-A0A139AVW7-F1
#
_cell.length_a   1.000
_cell.length_b   1.000
_cell.length_c   1.000
_cell.angle_alpha   90.00
_cell.angle_beta   90.00
_cell.angle_gamma   90.00
#
_symmetry.space_group_name_H-M   'P 1'
#
loop_
_entity.id
_entity.type
_entity.pdbx_description
1 polymer ?
#
loop_
_entity_poly.entity_id
_entity_poly.type
_entity_poly.pdbx_seq_one_letter_code
_entity_poly.pdbx_strand_id
1 'polypeptide(L)'
;LLQSFFIIHKSGICYFSKNLQGDTLDEGLTVGFASSVSDFTQTLVGEDVRELISTKSRFTFKEYGDFVFVAYNDLLDSSFLVQATLGDICGICEFLFGSYEFWDEDTFNLSGAQDIISFYFSKVMEPTVAVGGVNQVHLGMNQQTFDRLDKLLAYFESQDGICGNGTMLVIGESVLYSRMALSETRMVMQFIRARPLDGSSVRHTPIFLNGSWHAMYTIRIQNYLLVVKARLDATFTSIQKRVEELRASLIQSRLEIPTEEPPILLRLYAKRETLAMLYHNIKTGHVIFPQLRPAPEVQQREILNSFWAFFGDASAAMRIPGMTEFSLHRDQYRFYSRCVSAILHMICVHD
;
A
#
# COMPACT_ATOMS: atom_id res chain seq x y z
N LEU A 1 17.88 0.05 0.62
CA LEU A 1 16.73 0.99 0.61
C LEU A 1 16.90 1.91 -0.59
N LEU A 2 15.79 2.38 -1.17
CA LEU A 2 15.80 3.33 -2.28
C LEU A 2 16.70 4.53 -1.96
N GLN A 3 17.64 4.83 -2.85
CA GLN A 3 18.62 5.91 -2.68
C GLN A 3 18.08 7.22 -3.26
N SER A 4 17.54 7.18 -4.47
CA SER A 4 16.92 8.35 -5.12
C SER A 4 15.70 7.95 -5.94
N PHE A 5 14.78 8.89 -6.13
CA PHE A 5 13.57 8.68 -6.91
C PHE A 5 13.21 9.92 -7.73
N PHE A 6 12.72 9.68 -8.94
CA PHE A 6 12.38 10.71 -9.92
C PHE A 6 11.04 10.39 -10.59
N ILE A 7 10.28 11.44 -10.91
CA ILE A 7 9.13 11.38 -11.81
C ILE A 7 9.44 12.34 -12.95
N ILE A 8 9.58 11.77 -14.14
CA ILE A 8 10.09 12.45 -15.32
C ILE A 8 9.06 12.31 -16.43
N HIS A 9 8.83 13.37 -17.20
CA HIS A 9 8.05 13.30 -18.42
C HIS A 9 8.98 13.01 -19.61
N LYS A 10 8.52 12.25 -20.61
CA LYS A 10 9.31 11.87 -21.80
C LYS A 10 9.85 13.06 -22.59
N SER A 11 9.25 14.24 -22.45
CA SER A 11 9.79 15.51 -22.98
C SER A 11 11.08 16.00 -22.29
N GLY A 12 11.54 15.34 -21.22
CA GLY A 12 12.72 15.72 -20.45
C GLY A 12 12.45 16.70 -19.31
N ILE A 13 11.20 16.81 -18.85
CA ILE A 13 10.83 17.64 -17.69
C ILE A 13 10.84 16.77 -16.43
N CYS A 14 11.52 17.23 -15.37
CA CYS A 14 11.50 16.60 -14.06
C CYS A 14 10.36 17.21 -13.22
N TYR A 15 9.36 16.39 -12.88
CA TYR A 15 8.23 16.81 -12.03
C TYR A 15 8.51 16.57 -10.55
N PHE A 16 9.34 15.58 -10.23
CA PHE A 16 9.75 15.30 -8.87
C PHE A 16 11.11 14.63 -8.84
N SER A 17 11.91 15.05 -7.87
CA SER A 17 13.25 14.54 -7.61
C SER A 17 13.44 14.50 -6.10
N LYS A 18 13.79 13.33 -5.57
CA LYS A 18 14.06 13.17 -4.15
C LYS A 18 15.23 12.24 -3.93
N ASN A 19 16.30 12.78 -3.38
CA ASN A 19 17.33 11.97 -2.73
C ASN A 19 16.84 11.59 -1.32
N LEU A 20 16.88 10.29 -1.03
CA LEU A 20 16.49 9.72 0.26
C LEU A 20 17.73 9.37 1.08
N GLN A 21 18.73 8.76 0.43
CA GLN A 21 19.98 8.31 1.04
C GLN A 21 21.11 8.26 0.01
N GLY A 22 22.35 8.32 0.48
CA GLY A 22 23.54 8.20 -0.37
C GLY A 22 23.86 9.49 -1.14
N ASP A 23 24.71 9.35 -2.16
CA ASP A 23 25.14 10.48 -2.97
C ASP A 23 24.00 10.96 -3.87
N THR A 24 23.83 12.29 -3.94
CA THR A 24 22.84 12.91 -4.82
C THR A 24 23.24 12.69 -6.28
N LEU A 25 22.36 12.05 -7.04
CA LEU A 25 22.52 11.97 -8.49
C LEU A 25 22.29 13.34 -9.14
N ASP A 26 23.05 13.62 -10.20
CA ASP A 26 22.81 14.79 -11.03
C ASP A 26 21.47 14.65 -11.74
N GLU A 27 20.56 15.59 -11.48
CA GLU A 27 19.19 15.54 -11.99
C GLU A 27 19.15 15.64 -13.52
N GLY A 28 19.93 16.55 -14.11
CA GLY A 28 19.94 16.75 -15.57
C GLY A 28 20.44 15.52 -16.31
N LEU A 29 21.51 14.90 -15.82
CA LEU A 29 22.03 13.64 -16.36
C LEU A 29 21.03 12.49 -16.16
N THR A 30 20.38 12.42 -15.00
CA THR A 30 19.41 11.35 -14.71
C THR A 30 18.19 11.46 -15.61
N VAL A 31 17.66 12.68 -15.81
CA VAL A 31 16.55 12.95 -16.71
C VAL A 31 16.91 12.57 -18.14
N GLY A 32 18.05 13.07 -18.65
CA GLY A 32 18.49 12.77 -20.01
C GLY A 32 18.77 11.28 -20.22
N PHE A 33 19.36 10.61 -19.23
CA PHE A 33 19.59 9.17 -19.27
C PHE A 33 18.28 8.37 -19.28
N ALA A 34 17.37 8.66 -18.35
CA ALA A 34 16.13 7.92 -18.19
C ALA A 34 15.20 8.04 -19.40
N SER A 35 15.01 9.25 -19.94
CA SER A 35 14.20 9.46 -21.14
C SER A 35 14.81 8.77 -22.35
N SER A 36 16.12 8.95 -22.58
CA SER A 36 16.81 8.35 -23.72
C SER A 36 16.77 6.83 -23.70
N VAL A 37 16.94 6.19 -22.54
CA VAL A 37 16.90 4.73 -22.44
C VAL A 37 15.49 4.19 -22.65
N SER A 38 14.47 4.85 -22.09
CA SER A 38 13.06 4.52 -22.33
C SER A 38 12.73 4.58 -23.83
N ASP A 39 12.98 5.72 -24.48
CA ASP A 39 12.68 5.94 -25.89
C ASP A 39 13.48 5.01 -26.81
N PHE A 40 14.77 4.80 -26.50
CA PHE A 40 15.64 3.93 -27.29
C PHE A 40 15.19 2.48 -27.23
N THR A 41 14.82 1.98 -26.04
CA THR A 41 14.40 0.57 -25.88
C THR A 41 13.05 0.34 -26.55
N GLN A 42 12.11 1.28 -26.40
CA GLN A 42 10.82 1.21 -27.08
C GLN A 42 10.99 1.24 -28.60
N THR A 43 11.88 2.08 -29.13
CA THR A 43 12.14 2.17 -30.57
C THR A 43 12.85 0.93 -31.12
N LEU A 44 13.85 0.42 -30.39
CA LEU A 44 14.70 -0.67 -30.85
C LEU A 44 14.04 -2.04 -30.70
N VAL A 45 13.35 -2.27 -29.59
CA VAL A 45 12.84 -3.60 -29.19
C VAL A 45 11.31 -3.63 -29.12
N GLY A 46 10.64 -2.47 -29.06
CA GLY A 46 9.18 -2.41 -28.90
C GLY A 46 8.71 -2.74 -27.49
N GLU A 47 9.60 -2.66 -26.49
CA GLU A 47 9.33 -2.98 -25.09
C GLU A 47 9.74 -1.84 -24.17
N ASP A 48 8.96 -1.64 -23.10
CA ASP A 48 9.29 -0.69 -22.04
C ASP A 48 10.50 -1.15 -21.24
N VAL A 49 11.33 -0.20 -20.80
CA VAL A 49 12.42 -0.52 -19.89
C VAL A 49 11.83 -0.81 -18.52
N ARG A 50 12.18 -1.97 -17.98
CA ARG A 50 11.83 -2.31 -16.60
C ARG A 50 12.96 -1.98 -15.63
N GLU A 51 14.19 -2.40 -15.95
CA GLU A 51 15.35 -2.27 -15.08
C GLU A 51 16.65 -2.13 -15.88
N LEU A 52 17.56 -1.33 -15.36
CA LEU A 52 18.95 -1.26 -15.80
C LEU A 52 19.86 -1.57 -14.62
N ILE A 53 20.70 -2.57 -14.78
CA ILE A 53 21.54 -3.11 -13.71
C ILE A 53 22.99 -2.74 -14.02
N SER A 54 23.61 -1.98 -13.12
CA SER A 54 25.04 -1.70 -13.13
C SER A 54 25.79 -2.72 -12.24
N THR A 55 27.11 -2.59 -12.14
CA THR A 55 27.93 -3.45 -11.27
C THR A 55 27.66 -3.25 -9.78
N LYS A 56 27.09 -2.10 -9.36
CA LYS A 56 26.87 -1.76 -7.94
C LYS A 56 25.47 -1.25 -7.62
N SER A 57 24.68 -0.93 -8.64
CA SER A 57 23.40 -0.26 -8.45
C SER A 57 22.42 -0.64 -9.54
N ARG A 58 21.15 -0.29 -9.34
CA ARG A 58 20.06 -0.53 -10.27
C ARG A 58 19.23 0.73 -10.45
N PHE A 59 18.83 0.99 -11.68
CA PHE A 59 17.71 1.86 -12.00
C PHE A 59 16.49 0.99 -12.29
N THR A 60 15.39 1.31 -11.63
CA THR A 60 14.11 0.61 -11.75
C THR A 60 13.12 1.58 -12.36
N PHE A 61 12.49 1.18 -13.45
CA PHE A 61 11.62 2.03 -14.27
C PHE A 61 10.18 1.51 -14.19
N LYS A 62 9.24 2.46 -14.20
CA LYS A 62 7.82 2.20 -14.36
C LYS A 62 7.21 3.31 -15.21
N GLU A 63 6.74 2.96 -16.41
CA GLU A 63 6.14 3.90 -17.35
C GLU A 63 4.61 3.93 -17.22
N TYR A 64 4.03 5.13 -17.32
CA TYR A 64 2.60 5.39 -17.37
C TYR A 64 2.34 6.54 -18.35
N GLY A 65 1.88 6.20 -19.56
CA GLY A 65 1.76 7.15 -20.66
C GLY A 65 3.11 7.82 -20.95
N ASP A 66 3.14 9.14 -20.84
CA ASP A 66 4.33 9.95 -21.07
C ASP A 66 5.17 10.19 -19.80
N PHE A 67 4.80 9.59 -18.67
CA PHE A 67 5.53 9.69 -17.41
C PHE A 67 6.36 8.44 -17.13
N VAL A 68 7.59 8.67 -16.68
CA VAL A 68 8.56 7.65 -16.29
C VAL A 68 8.91 7.84 -14.81
N PHE A 69 8.52 6.86 -14.02
CA PHE A 69 8.84 6.77 -12.60
C PHE A 69 10.14 5.98 -12.46
N VAL A 70 11.18 6.62 -11.91
CA VAL A 70 12.52 6.06 -11.85
C VAL A 70 12.97 5.97 -10.40
N ALA A 71 13.35 4.78 -9.96
CA ALA A 71 13.99 4.56 -8.68
C ALA A 71 15.43 4.13 -8.86
N TYR A 72 16.34 4.74 -8.11
CA TYR A 72 17.74 4.36 -8.03
C TYR A 72 18.01 3.68 -6.69
N ASN A 73 18.57 2.47 -6.71
CA ASN A 73 18.75 1.64 -5.53
C ASN A 73 19.97 0.73 -5.61
N ASP A 74 20.37 0.15 -4.48
CA ASP A 74 21.44 -0.84 -4.40
C ASP A 74 20.96 -2.18 -5.01
N LEU A 75 21.90 -3.02 -5.46
CA LEU A 75 21.62 -4.38 -5.93
C LEU A 75 21.05 -5.28 -4.83
N LEU A 76 21.36 -5.01 -3.57
CA LEU A 76 20.82 -5.73 -2.41
C LEU A 76 19.31 -5.52 -2.23
N ASP A 77 18.74 -4.44 -2.80
CA ASP A 77 17.31 -4.21 -2.75
C ASP A 77 16.57 -5.10 -3.76
N SER A 78 15.52 -5.75 -3.28
CA SER A 78 14.65 -6.58 -4.11
C SER A 78 13.99 -5.75 -5.21
N SER A 79 14.29 -6.12 -6.46
CA SER A 79 13.67 -5.52 -7.65
C SER A 79 12.14 -5.60 -7.59
N PHE A 80 11.60 -6.73 -7.09
CA PHE A 80 10.17 -6.93 -6.95
C PHE A 80 9.54 -5.91 -6.01
N LEU A 81 10.15 -5.65 -4.85
CA LEU A 81 9.63 -4.72 -3.86
C LEU A 81 9.66 -3.27 -4.37
N VAL A 82 10.75 -2.90 -5.06
CA VAL A 82 10.86 -1.56 -5.65
C VAL A 82 9.82 -1.36 -6.75
N GLN A 83 9.65 -2.34 -7.65
CA GLN A 83 8.62 -2.32 -8.69
C GLN A 83 7.20 -2.23 -8.12
N ALA A 84 6.91 -2.97 -7.04
CA ALA A 84 5.62 -2.89 -6.34
C ALA A 84 5.39 -1.49 -5.75
N THR A 85 6.40 -0.92 -5.11
CA THR A 85 6.34 0.45 -4.54
C THR A 85 6.11 1.50 -5.62
N LEU A 86 6.82 1.40 -6.77
CA LEU A 86 6.60 2.30 -7.89
C LEU A 86 5.15 2.20 -8.41
N GLY A 87 4.61 0.99 -8.53
CA GLY A 87 3.21 0.79 -8.92
C GLY A 87 2.21 1.46 -7.96
N ASP A 88 2.46 1.38 -6.66
CA ASP A 88 1.61 2.02 -5.64
C ASP A 88 1.73 3.54 -5.65
N ILE A 89 2.91 4.08 -5.94
CA ILE A 89 3.10 5.52 -6.12
C ILE A 89 2.37 6.01 -7.37
N CYS A 90 2.41 5.27 -8.48
CA CYS A 90 1.60 5.60 -9.65
C CYS A 90 0.09 5.61 -9.29
N GLY A 91 -0.36 4.59 -8.57
CA GLY A 91 -1.76 4.50 -8.13
C GLY A 91 -2.18 5.65 -7.21
N ILE A 92 -1.33 6.10 -6.29
CA ILE A 92 -1.65 7.25 -5.44
C ILE A 92 -1.61 8.58 -6.20
N CYS A 93 -0.74 8.71 -7.21
CA CYS A 93 -0.75 9.85 -8.11
C CYS A 93 -2.09 9.92 -8.86
N GLU A 94 -2.56 8.82 -9.45
CA GLU A 94 -3.86 8.81 -10.11
C GLU A 94 -5.00 9.13 -9.13
N PHE A 95 -4.95 8.55 -7.92
CA PHE A 95 -5.93 8.79 -6.87
C PHE A 95 -6.06 10.28 -6.49
N LEU A 96 -4.98 11.04 -6.55
CA LEU A 96 -4.95 12.45 -6.13
C LEU A 96 -5.12 13.43 -7.28
N PHE A 97 -4.62 13.11 -8.47
CA PHE A 97 -4.48 14.05 -9.59
C PHE A 97 -5.31 13.67 -10.81
N GLY A 98 -6.01 12.53 -10.80
CA GLY A 98 -6.78 12.05 -11.94
C GLY A 98 -5.98 11.12 -12.85
N SER A 99 -6.56 10.71 -13.97
CA SER A 99 -5.86 9.84 -14.92
C SER A 99 -4.62 10.51 -15.50
N TYR A 100 -3.55 9.73 -15.68
CA TYR A 100 -2.27 10.20 -16.24
C TYR A 100 -2.38 10.80 -17.64
N GLU A 101 -3.45 10.49 -18.39
CA GLU A 101 -3.75 11.08 -19.70
C GLU A 101 -3.98 12.60 -19.65
N PHE A 102 -4.32 13.13 -18.47
CA PHE A 102 -4.64 14.54 -18.25
C PHE A 102 -3.67 15.25 -17.31
N TRP A 103 -2.54 14.62 -16.96
CA TRP A 103 -1.53 15.27 -16.14
C TRP A 103 -0.75 16.29 -16.97
N ASP A 104 -0.72 17.52 -16.50
CA ASP A 104 0.09 18.62 -17.02
C ASP A 104 0.73 19.41 -15.86
N GLU A 105 1.54 20.43 -16.16
CA GLU A 105 2.21 21.25 -15.15
C GLU A 105 1.23 21.92 -14.16
N ASP A 106 0.01 22.24 -14.60
CA ASP A 106 -1.00 22.95 -13.80
C ASP A 106 -1.80 21.99 -12.89
N THR A 107 -2.00 20.74 -13.33
CA THR A 107 -2.85 19.73 -12.66
C THR A 107 -2.05 18.72 -11.84
N PHE A 108 -0.78 18.47 -12.18
CA PHE A 108 0.06 17.47 -11.54
C PHE A 108 1.04 18.07 -10.51
N ASN A 109 0.49 18.58 -9.41
CA ASN A 109 1.28 19.23 -8.36
C ASN A 109 1.82 18.24 -7.31
N LEU A 110 2.97 17.64 -7.60
CA LEU A 110 3.66 16.73 -6.67
C LEU A 110 4.26 17.42 -5.45
N SER A 111 4.51 18.74 -5.50
CA SER A 111 4.95 19.50 -4.33
C SER A 111 3.92 19.44 -3.20
N GLY A 112 2.64 19.37 -3.56
CA GLY A 112 1.54 19.18 -2.63
C GLY A 112 1.35 17.73 -2.14
N ALA A 113 2.14 16.75 -2.58
CA ALA A 113 2.02 15.32 -2.21
C ALA A 113 3.35 14.65 -1.83
N GLN A 114 4.42 15.44 -1.60
CA GLN A 114 5.76 14.92 -1.31
C GLN A 114 5.81 14.08 -0.03
N ASP A 115 5.03 14.44 0.97
CA ASP A 115 4.86 13.71 2.23
C ASP A 115 4.31 12.30 1.98
N ILE A 116 3.31 12.18 1.09
CA ILE A 116 2.71 10.90 0.71
C ILE A 116 3.74 10.03 -0.01
N ILE A 117 4.44 10.60 -1.00
CA ILE A 117 5.46 9.87 -1.76
C ILE A 117 6.61 9.43 -0.84
N SER A 118 7.05 10.33 0.05
CA SER A 118 8.09 10.02 1.05
C SER A 118 7.65 8.92 2.03
N PHE A 119 6.37 8.90 2.40
CA PHE A 119 5.80 7.84 3.22
C PHE A 119 5.96 6.47 2.57
N TYR A 120 5.60 6.30 1.30
CA TYR A 120 5.77 5.02 0.58
C TYR A 120 7.22 4.55 0.59
N PHE A 121 8.18 5.46 0.41
CA PHE A 121 9.60 5.12 0.45
C PHE A 121 10.11 4.71 1.83
N SER A 122 9.58 5.33 2.89
CA SER A 122 9.88 4.91 4.26
C SER A 122 9.26 3.54 4.61
N LYS A 123 8.28 3.08 3.83
CA LYS A 123 7.49 1.87 4.07
C LYS A 123 7.63 0.80 2.98
N VAL A 124 8.69 0.83 2.17
CA VAL A 124 8.96 -0.19 1.11
C VAL A 124 8.97 -1.61 1.65
N MET A 125 9.47 -1.81 2.88
CA MET A 125 9.52 -3.10 3.57
C MET A 125 8.28 -3.37 4.41
N GLU A 126 7.25 -2.54 4.31
CA GLU A 126 6.00 -2.79 5.00
C GLU A 126 5.21 -3.87 4.26
N PRO A 127 4.68 -4.89 4.96
CA PRO A 127 3.94 -6.00 4.34
C PRO A 127 2.83 -5.57 3.39
N THR A 128 2.01 -4.59 3.78
CA THR A 128 0.87 -4.13 2.99
C THR A 128 1.30 -3.51 1.65
N VAL A 129 2.42 -2.80 1.64
CA VAL A 129 3.05 -2.23 0.44
C VAL A 129 3.73 -3.32 -0.38
N ALA A 130 4.52 -4.18 0.27
CA ALA A 130 5.31 -5.24 -0.36
C ALA A 130 4.47 -6.25 -1.15
N VAL A 131 3.30 -6.63 -0.63
CA VAL A 131 2.40 -7.59 -1.29
C VAL A 131 1.17 -6.95 -1.93
N GLY A 132 0.99 -5.65 -1.78
CA GLY A 132 -0.18 -4.92 -2.29
C GLY A 132 -1.51 -5.32 -1.62
N GLY A 133 -1.49 -5.58 -0.32
CA GLY A 133 -2.67 -5.98 0.46
C GLY A 133 -3.03 -4.99 1.56
N VAL A 134 -3.94 -5.40 2.45
CA VAL A 134 -4.46 -4.60 3.56
C VAL A 134 -4.45 -5.38 4.88
N ASN A 135 -4.12 -4.70 5.97
CA ASN A 135 -4.28 -5.25 7.31
C ASN A 135 -5.78 -5.23 7.65
N GLN A 136 -6.33 -6.38 8.04
CA GLN A 136 -7.74 -6.49 8.40
C GLN A 136 -7.88 -7.09 9.80
N VAL A 137 -8.78 -6.51 10.60
CA VAL A 137 -9.07 -7.01 11.93
C VAL A 137 -9.88 -8.31 11.84
N HIS A 138 -9.24 -9.43 12.18
CA HIS A 138 -9.87 -10.76 12.17
C HIS A 138 -10.05 -11.36 13.57
N LEU A 139 -9.21 -10.96 14.53
CA LEU A 139 -9.18 -11.59 15.85
C LEU A 139 -10.41 -11.17 16.67
N GLY A 140 -11.32 -12.11 16.90
CA GLY A 140 -12.43 -11.98 17.87
C GLY A 140 -13.78 -11.58 17.29
N MET A 141 -13.89 -11.28 15.99
CA MET A 141 -15.18 -10.96 15.37
C MET A 141 -15.83 -12.21 14.77
N ASN A 142 -17.03 -12.54 15.28
CA ASN A 142 -17.85 -13.57 14.68
C ASN A 142 -18.50 -13.07 13.37
N GLN A 143 -18.95 -14.00 12.51
CA GLN A 143 -19.61 -13.66 11.25
C GLN A 143 -20.84 -12.76 11.44
N GLN A 144 -21.57 -12.93 12.56
CA GLN A 144 -22.75 -12.14 12.86
C GLN A 144 -22.42 -10.64 13.07
N THR A 145 -21.26 -10.34 13.65
CA THR A 145 -20.78 -8.95 13.81
C THR A 145 -20.46 -8.34 12.45
N PHE A 146 -19.83 -9.08 11.54
CA PHE A 146 -19.59 -8.62 10.17
C PHE A 146 -20.91 -8.37 9.42
N ASP A 147 -21.87 -9.28 9.49
CA ASP A 147 -23.17 -9.12 8.84
C ASP A 147 -23.96 -7.92 9.39
N ARG A 148 -23.80 -7.61 10.69
CA ARG A 148 -24.42 -6.44 11.31
C ARG A 148 -23.73 -5.14 10.90
N LEU A 149 -22.40 -5.10 10.86
CA LEU A 149 -21.64 -3.95 10.35
C LEU A 149 -21.99 -3.68 8.88
N ASP A 150 -22.09 -4.73 8.08
CA ASP A 150 -22.48 -4.64 6.69
C ASP A 150 -23.85 -3.96 6.52
N LYS A 151 -24.85 -4.41 7.28
CA LYS A 151 -26.20 -3.82 7.27
C LYS A 151 -26.21 -2.36 7.73
N LEU A 152 -25.44 -2.03 8.77
CA LEU A 152 -25.34 -0.66 9.28
C LEU A 152 -24.73 0.29 8.24
N LEU A 153 -23.65 -0.14 7.59
CA LEU A 153 -22.98 0.64 6.56
C LEU A 153 -23.80 0.71 5.27
N ALA A 154 -24.46 -0.37 4.86
CA ALA A 154 -25.39 -0.36 3.74
C ALA A 154 -26.57 0.60 3.96
N TYR A 155 -27.11 0.64 5.20
CA TYR A 155 -28.13 1.59 5.57
C TYR A 155 -27.62 3.04 5.50
N PHE A 156 -26.40 3.28 5.98
CA PHE A 156 -25.75 4.58 5.85
C PHE A 156 -25.54 5.00 4.38
N GLU A 157 -25.14 4.08 3.51
CA GLU A 157 -24.93 4.32 2.08
C GLU A 157 -26.21 4.58 1.28
N SER A 158 -27.39 4.22 1.81
CA SER A 158 -28.67 4.42 1.12
C SER A 158 -29.10 5.90 0.99
N GLN A 159 -28.27 6.85 1.43
CA GLN A 159 -28.54 8.27 1.34
C GLN A 159 -28.18 8.90 0.00
N ASP A 160 -28.95 9.90 -0.41
CA ASP A 160 -28.62 10.77 -1.53
C ASP A 160 -27.27 11.48 -1.28
N GLY A 161 -26.36 11.35 -2.25
CA GLY A 161 -25.04 11.98 -2.22
C GLY A 161 -23.90 11.05 -1.79
N ILE A 162 -24.19 9.93 -1.13
CA ILE A 162 -23.19 8.89 -0.81
C ILE A 162 -23.14 7.89 -1.96
N CYS A 163 -21.93 7.47 -2.34
CA CYS A 163 -21.77 6.41 -3.32
C CYS A 163 -22.05 5.06 -2.64
N GLY A 164 -22.90 4.23 -3.26
CA GLY A 164 -23.07 2.85 -2.80
C GLY A 164 -21.75 2.07 -2.85
N ASN A 165 -21.53 1.18 -1.88
CA ASN A 165 -20.27 0.45 -1.69
C ASN A 165 -19.07 1.38 -1.52
N GLY A 166 -19.28 2.47 -0.80
CA GLY A 166 -18.35 3.59 -0.65
C GLY A 166 -17.90 3.82 0.78
N THR A 167 -18.15 2.90 1.71
CA THR A 167 -17.79 3.07 3.12
C THR A 167 -16.70 2.12 3.58
N MET A 168 -15.87 2.63 4.48
CA MET A 168 -14.84 1.85 5.17
C MET A 168 -14.74 2.30 6.63
N LEU A 169 -14.61 1.34 7.53
CA LEU A 169 -14.38 1.55 8.95
C LEU A 169 -12.98 1.05 9.31
N VAL A 170 -12.20 1.93 9.93
CA VAL A 170 -10.78 1.72 10.25
C VAL A 170 -10.58 1.86 11.74
N ILE A 171 -9.67 1.04 12.29
CA ILE A 171 -9.20 1.11 13.66
C ILE A 171 -7.68 1.01 13.70
N GLY A 172 -7.01 2.02 14.26
CA GLY A 172 -5.55 2.13 14.18
C GLY A 172 -5.08 2.14 12.73
N GLU A 173 -4.21 1.20 12.37
CA GLU A 173 -3.71 1.00 11.00
C GLU A 173 -4.39 -0.16 10.24
N SER A 174 -5.48 -0.70 10.79
CA SER A 174 -6.19 -1.86 10.24
C SER A 174 -7.62 -1.53 9.80
N VAL A 175 -8.04 -2.17 8.71
CA VAL A 175 -9.43 -2.14 8.25
C VAL A 175 -10.27 -3.03 9.15
N LEU A 176 -11.26 -2.45 9.82
CA LEU A 176 -12.26 -3.21 10.58
C LEU A 176 -13.31 -3.80 9.63
N TYR A 177 -13.77 -2.99 8.67
CA TYR A 177 -14.69 -3.43 7.62
C TYR A 177 -14.62 -2.48 6.42
N SER A 178 -14.75 -3.01 5.21
CA SER A 178 -14.82 -2.18 4.01
C SER A 178 -15.87 -2.74 3.06
N ARG A 179 -16.74 -1.85 2.55
CA ARG A 179 -17.65 -2.13 1.44
C ARG A 179 -17.06 -1.69 0.09
N MET A 180 -15.93 -1.01 0.10
CA MET A 180 -15.21 -0.61 -1.11
C MET A 180 -14.52 -1.81 -1.75
N ALA A 181 -14.19 -1.69 -3.04
CA ALA A 181 -13.33 -2.68 -3.70
C ALA A 181 -11.95 -2.74 -3.01
N LEU A 182 -11.25 -3.88 -3.14
CA LEU A 182 -9.94 -4.06 -2.51
C LEU A 182 -8.92 -3.00 -2.96
N SER A 183 -8.87 -2.70 -4.26
CA SER A 183 -7.99 -1.67 -4.82
C SER A 183 -8.24 -0.30 -4.19
N GLU A 184 -9.51 0.09 -4.07
CA GLU A 184 -9.93 1.35 -3.44
C GLU A 184 -9.58 1.36 -1.95
N THR A 185 -9.94 0.30 -1.21
CA THR A 185 -9.64 0.12 0.21
C THR A 185 -8.15 0.31 0.47
N ARG A 186 -7.30 -0.29 -0.37
CA ARG A 186 -5.84 -0.19 -0.27
C ARG A 186 -5.35 1.24 -0.46
N MET A 187 -5.78 1.92 -1.53
CA MET A 187 -5.37 3.31 -1.80
C MET A 187 -5.80 4.26 -0.68
N VAL A 188 -7.04 4.12 -0.20
CA VAL A 188 -7.56 4.93 0.91
C VAL A 188 -6.77 4.67 2.19
N MET A 189 -6.47 3.42 2.51
CA MET A 189 -5.66 3.09 3.69
C MET A 189 -4.26 3.68 3.62
N GLN A 190 -3.58 3.56 2.48
CA GLN A 190 -2.25 4.16 2.34
C GLN A 190 -2.30 5.68 2.42
N PHE A 191 -3.32 6.33 1.83
CA PHE A 191 -3.52 7.77 1.95
C PHE A 191 -3.71 8.22 3.41
N ILE A 192 -4.58 7.54 4.17
CA ILE A 192 -4.86 7.90 5.57
C ILE A 192 -3.64 7.68 6.46
N ARG A 193 -2.80 6.69 6.15
CA ARG A 193 -1.55 6.45 6.90
C ARG A 193 -0.47 7.49 6.57
N ALA A 194 -0.38 7.89 5.30
CA ALA A 194 0.50 8.98 4.89
C ALA A 194 0.05 10.34 5.44
N ARG A 195 -1.27 10.56 5.52
CA ARG A 195 -1.88 11.78 6.04
C ARG A 195 -2.93 11.45 7.10
N PRO A 196 -2.52 11.19 8.35
CA PRO A 196 -3.46 10.93 9.43
C PRO A 196 -4.39 12.13 9.68
N LEU A 197 -5.55 11.88 10.27
CA LEU A 197 -6.56 12.92 10.56
C LEU A 197 -6.14 13.87 11.72
N ASP A 198 -5.14 13.49 12.51
CA ASP A 198 -4.57 14.26 13.62
C ASP A 198 -5.60 14.87 14.58
N GLY A 199 -5.54 16.17 14.88
CA GLY A 199 -6.49 16.83 15.78
C GLY A 199 -7.88 17.08 15.15
N SER A 200 -8.05 16.84 13.85
CA SER A 200 -9.30 17.10 13.14
C SER A 200 -10.35 16.01 13.39
N SER A 201 -11.62 16.40 13.36
CA SER A 201 -12.74 15.46 13.43
C SER A 201 -13.19 14.98 12.05
N VAL A 202 -12.99 15.80 11.02
CA VAL A 202 -13.40 15.52 9.64
C VAL A 202 -12.36 16.09 8.67
N ARG A 203 -12.07 15.37 7.59
CA ARG A 203 -11.31 15.85 6.44
C ARG A 203 -12.06 15.52 5.16
N HIS A 204 -12.14 16.50 4.28
CA HIS A 204 -12.58 16.33 2.90
C HIS A 204 -11.35 16.24 1.99
N THR A 205 -11.36 15.30 1.05
CA THR A 205 -10.31 15.17 0.03
C THR A 205 -10.95 14.76 -1.30
N PRO A 206 -10.81 15.53 -2.39
CA PRO A 206 -11.22 15.08 -3.70
C PRO A 206 -10.29 13.96 -4.15
N ILE A 207 -10.86 12.88 -4.69
CA ILE A 207 -10.12 11.69 -5.11
C ILE A 207 -10.64 11.19 -6.45
N PHE A 208 -9.78 10.59 -7.26
CA PHE A 208 -10.15 9.98 -8.52
C PHE A 208 -10.13 8.46 -8.40
N LEU A 209 -11.25 7.83 -8.69
CA LEU A 209 -11.43 6.37 -8.61
C LEU A 209 -12.34 5.92 -9.75
N ASN A 210 -12.01 4.80 -10.39
CA ASN A 210 -12.80 4.18 -11.46
C ASN A 210 -13.19 5.15 -12.59
N GLY A 211 -12.28 6.04 -12.98
CA GLY A 211 -12.51 6.97 -14.09
C GLY A 211 -13.33 8.21 -13.73
N SER A 212 -13.65 8.46 -12.45
CA SER A 212 -14.38 9.67 -12.05
C SER A 212 -13.92 10.26 -10.72
N TRP A 213 -14.15 11.57 -10.59
CA TRP A 213 -13.88 12.32 -9.35
C TRP A 213 -14.97 12.11 -8.32
N HIS A 214 -14.55 11.93 -7.07
CA HIS A 214 -15.39 11.71 -5.90
C HIS A 214 -14.92 12.58 -4.74
N ALA A 215 -15.81 12.84 -3.79
CA ALA A 215 -15.44 13.40 -2.49
C ALA A 215 -15.17 12.25 -1.52
N MET A 216 -13.99 12.24 -0.89
CA MET A 216 -13.69 11.37 0.24
C MET A 216 -13.80 12.14 1.54
N TYR A 217 -14.65 11.66 2.44
CA TYR A 217 -14.77 12.16 3.80
C TYR A 217 -14.13 11.18 4.77
N THR A 218 -13.09 11.61 5.48
CA THR A 218 -12.49 10.87 6.59
C THR A 218 -12.98 11.49 7.90
N ILE A 219 -13.70 10.72 8.70
CA ILE A 219 -14.46 11.20 9.85
C ILE A 219 -14.07 10.40 11.09
N ARG A 220 -13.71 11.09 12.17
CA ARG A 220 -13.44 10.47 13.46
C ARG A 220 -14.74 10.11 14.17
N ILE A 221 -14.91 8.83 14.46
CA ILE A 221 -16.02 8.33 15.28
C ILE A 221 -15.40 7.59 16.47
N GLN A 222 -15.23 8.30 17.60
CA GLN A 222 -14.55 7.78 18.78
C GLN A 222 -13.11 7.32 18.46
N ASN A 223 -12.84 6.01 18.59
CA ASN A 223 -11.56 5.38 18.30
C ASN A 223 -11.45 4.89 16.84
N TYR A 224 -12.52 5.05 16.07
CA TYR A 224 -12.58 4.60 14.67
C TYR A 224 -12.46 5.78 13.72
N LEU A 225 -12.01 5.50 12.50
CA LEU A 225 -12.16 6.39 11.36
C LEU A 225 -13.20 5.79 10.41
N LEU A 226 -14.25 6.55 10.14
CA LEU A 226 -15.18 6.26 9.06
C LEU A 226 -14.70 6.99 7.81
N VAL A 227 -14.51 6.26 6.73
CA VAL A 227 -14.26 6.82 5.41
C VAL A 227 -15.50 6.65 4.56
N VAL A 228 -15.89 7.73 3.87
CA VAL A 228 -17.08 7.77 3.01
C VAL A 228 -16.69 8.33 1.64
N LYS A 229 -16.91 7.55 0.60
CA LYS A 229 -16.89 7.96 -0.80
C LYS A 229 -18.27 8.52 -1.15
N ALA A 230 -18.30 9.77 -1.55
CA ALA A 230 -19.49 10.52 -1.91
C ALA A 230 -19.33 11.14 -3.30
N ARG A 231 -20.43 11.61 -3.88
CA ARG A 231 -20.36 12.43 -5.10
C ARG A 231 -19.53 13.68 -4.83
N LEU A 232 -18.82 14.17 -5.84
CA LEU A 232 -17.91 15.31 -5.70
C LEU A 232 -18.62 16.59 -5.20
N ASP A 233 -19.90 16.75 -5.53
CA ASP A 233 -20.75 17.89 -5.14
C ASP A 233 -21.41 17.73 -3.75
N ALA A 234 -21.32 16.54 -3.13
CA ALA A 234 -21.95 16.27 -1.86
C ALA A 234 -21.21 17.01 -0.73
N THR A 235 -21.91 17.86 0.02
CA THR A 235 -21.35 18.58 1.17
C THR A 235 -21.35 17.70 2.42
N PHE A 236 -20.43 17.95 3.36
CA PHE A 236 -20.43 17.24 4.64
C PHE A 236 -21.76 17.37 5.41
N THR A 237 -22.40 18.54 5.33
CA THR A 237 -23.70 18.79 5.98
C THR A 237 -24.79 17.84 5.51
N SER A 238 -24.72 17.34 4.27
CA SER A 238 -25.69 16.37 3.74
C SER A 238 -25.61 15.00 4.41
N ILE A 239 -24.42 14.61 4.90
CA ILE A 239 -24.15 13.30 5.52
C ILE A 239 -24.04 13.37 7.05
N GLN A 240 -23.82 14.56 7.63
CA GLN A 240 -23.53 14.76 9.04
C GLN A 240 -24.55 14.12 9.98
N LYS A 241 -25.85 14.29 9.71
CA LYS A 241 -26.91 13.72 10.57
C LYS A 241 -26.77 12.20 10.71
N ARG A 242 -26.41 11.51 9.63
CA ARG A 242 -26.30 10.04 9.64
C ARG A 242 -24.97 9.53 10.12
N VAL A 243 -23.93 10.33 10.01
CA VAL A 243 -22.68 10.06 10.74
C VAL A 243 -22.98 9.98 12.24
N GLU A 244 -23.78 10.91 12.77
CA GLU A 244 -24.19 10.87 14.18
C GLU A 244 -25.15 9.71 14.50
N GLU A 245 -26.09 9.37 13.62
CA GLU A 245 -26.95 8.18 13.78
C GLU A 245 -26.14 6.88 13.74
N LEU A 246 -25.16 6.77 12.84
CA LEU A 246 -24.25 5.63 12.76
C LEU A 246 -23.38 5.55 14.02
N ARG A 247 -22.84 6.68 14.49
CA ARG A 247 -22.11 6.76 15.76
C ARG A 247 -22.96 6.28 16.92
N ALA A 248 -24.19 6.77 17.05
CA ALA A 248 -25.12 6.33 18.09
C ALA A 248 -25.41 4.83 17.96
N SER A 249 -25.61 4.35 16.74
CA SER A 249 -25.86 2.92 16.46
C SER A 249 -24.66 2.07 16.85
N LEU A 250 -23.42 2.45 16.51
CA LEU A 250 -22.22 1.70 16.91
C LEU A 250 -22.11 1.55 18.43
N ILE A 251 -22.45 2.59 19.18
CA ILE A 251 -22.45 2.57 20.65
C ILE A 251 -23.57 1.68 21.20
N GLN A 252 -24.79 1.85 20.69
CA GLN A 252 -25.99 1.19 21.22
C GLN A 252 -26.09 -0.28 20.80
N SER A 253 -25.54 -0.64 19.64
CA SER A 253 -25.67 -1.98 19.05
C SER A 253 -24.94 -3.08 19.83
N ARG A 254 -24.13 -2.72 20.85
CA ARG A 254 -23.27 -3.63 21.61
C ARG A 254 -22.53 -4.60 20.70
N LEU A 255 -22.06 -4.10 19.56
CA LEU A 255 -21.26 -4.93 18.66
C LEU A 255 -20.00 -5.31 19.43
N GLU A 256 -19.64 -6.59 19.38
CA GLU A 256 -18.36 -7.09 19.89
C GLU A 256 -17.25 -6.70 18.92
N ILE A 257 -17.11 -5.39 18.68
CA ILE A 257 -16.02 -4.79 17.91
C ILE A 257 -14.93 -4.32 18.87
N PRO A 258 -13.65 -4.50 18.52
CA PRO A 258 -12.55 -4.08 19.38
C PRO A 258 -12.48 -2.55 19.43
N THR A 259 -12.21 -2.00 20.61
CA THR A 259 -12.07 -0.54 20.82
C THR A 259 -10.66 -0.02 20.51
N GLU A 260 -9.68 -0.92 20.41
CA GLU A 260 -8.30 -0.64 20.03
C GLU A 260 -7.84 -1.70 19.02
N GLU A 261 -6.85 -1.36 18.19
CA GLU A 261 -6.31 -2.30 17.20
C GLU A 261 -5.69 -3.52 17.91
N PRO A 262 -6.18 -4.75 17.65
CA PRO A 262 -5.70 -5.92 18.36
C PRO A 262 -4.27 -6.27 17.92
N PRO A 263 -3.37 -6.62 18.85
CA PRO A 263 -2.00 -6.97 18.50
C PRO A 263 -1.96 -8.30 17.73
N ILE A 264 -1.28 -8.30 16.59
CA ILE A 264 -1.04 -9.51 15.79
C ILE A 264 0.24 -10.16 16.29
N LEU A 265 0.12 -11.10 17.24
CA LEU A 265 1.28 -11.75 17.86
C LEU A 265 1.66 -13.05 17.14
N LEU A 266 2.95 -13.25 16.86
CA LEU A 266 3.44 -14.43 16.15
C LEU A 266 3.06 -15.76 16.82
N ARG A 267 2.99 -15.79 18.15
CA ARG A 267 2.59 -16.97 18.94
C ARG A 267 1.17 -17.47 18.65
N LEU A 268 0.31 -16.64 18.06
CA LEU A 268 -1.06 -17.03 17.70
C LEU A 268 -1.09 -17.84 16.39
N TYR A 269 -0.04 -17.76 15.58
CA TYR A 269 -0.01 -18.32 14.23
C TYR A 269 1.09 -19.35 14.01
N ALA A 270 2.18 -19.28 14.79
CA ALA A 270 3.37 -20.08 14.55
C ALA A 270 4.05 -20.56 15.85
N LYS A 271 4.81 -21.66 15.72
CA LYS A 271 5.58 -22.28 16.80
C LYS A 271 6.81 -21.45 17.17
N ARG A 272 7.47 -21.82 18.28
CA ARG A 272 8.58 -21.07 18.90
C ARG A 272 9.82 -20.94 18.01
N GLU A 273 10.01 -21.83 17.06
CA GLU A 273 11.12 -21.83 16.11
C GLU A 273 10.93 -20.81 14.97
N THR A 274 9.69 -20.39 14.67
CA THR A 274 9.42 -19.38 13.65
C THR A 274 9.84 -18.00 14.13
N LEU A 275 10.68 -17.30 13.37
CA LEU A 275 11.16 -15.95 13.67
C LEU A 275 10.29 -14.86 13.06
N ALA A 276 9.83 -15.07 11.82
CA ALA A 276 8.98 -14.13 11.09
C ALA A 276 8.02 -14.90 10.17
N MET A 277 6.85 -14.32 9.90
CA MET A 277 5.82 -14.91 9.05
C MET A 277 5.08 -13.83 8.28
N LEU A 278 4.84 -14.08 7.00
CA LEU A 278 3.93 -13.32 6.16
C LEU A 278 2.86 -14.26 5.61
N TYR A 279 1.61 -13.85 5.77
CA TYR A 279 0.47 -14.45 5.10
C TYR A 279 -0.17 -13.38 4.23
N HIS A 280 -0.44 -13.72 2.97
CA HIS A 280 -1.16 -12.88 2.04
C HIS A 280 -2.20 -13.71 1.29
N ASN A 281 -3.47 -13.35 1.43
CA ASN A 281 -4.54 -13.88 0.59
C ASN A 281 -4.71 -12.98 -0.63
N ILE A 282 -4.31 -13.46 -1.80
CA ILE A 282 -4.31 -12.71 -3.07
C ILE A 282 -5.75 -12.39 -3.53
N LYS A 283 -6.74 -13.22 -3.16
CA LYS A 283 -8.16 -12.97 -3.53
C LYS A 283 -8.77 -11.86 -2.70
N THR A 284 -8.55 -11.87 -1.39
CA THR A 284 -9.16 -10.90 -0.47
C THR A 284 -8.25 -9.71 -0.18
N GLY A 285 -6.99 -9.77 -0.60
CA GLY A 285 -5.95 -8.81 -0.27
C GLY A 285 -5.54 -8.80 1.20
N HIS A 286 -6.02 -9.75 2.01
CA HIS A 286 -5.75 -9.75 3.44
C HIS A 286 -4.29 -10.12 3.72
N VAL A 287 -3.62 -9.29 4.51
CA VAL A 287 -2.24 -9.48 4.96
C VAL A 287 -2.19 -9.69 6.46
N ILE A 288 -1.44 -10.71 6.89
CA ILE A 288 -1.06 -10.90 8.29
C ILE A 288 0.46 -10.97 8.34
N PHE A 289 1.04 -10.03 9.08
CA PHE A 289 2.46 -10.02 9.40
C PHE A 289 2.63 -9.84 10.90
N PRO A 290 2.70 -10.94 11.68
CA PRO A 290 2.73 -10.85 13.12
C PRO A 290 4.00 -10.16 13.63
N GLN A 291 3.86 -9.44 14.74
CA GLN A 291 4.99 -8.83 15.44
C GLN A 291 6.03 -9.89 15.80
N LEU A 292 7.30 -9.57 15.53
CA LEU A 292 8.42 -10.41 15.92
C LEU A 292 8.42 -10.61 17.43
N ARG A 293 9.02 -11.71 17.88
CA ARG A 293 9.23 -11.89 19.31
C ARG A 293 10.17 -10.80 19.85
N PRO A 294 10.02 -10.40 21.12
CA PRO A 294 10.94 -9.47 21.75
C PRO A 294 12.38 -9.97 21.64
N ALA A 295 13.24 -9.17 21.04
CA ALA A 295 14.67 -9.43 20.82
C ALA A 295 15.40 -8.09 20.68
N PRO A 296 16.75 -8.04 20.81
CA PRO A 296 17.51 -6.82 20.57
C PRO A 296 17.24 -6.25 19.17
N GLU A 297 17.19 -4.92 19.04
CA GLU A 297 16.83 -4.23 17.78
C GLU A 297 17.73 -4.66 16.60
N VAL A 298 19.01 -4.90 16.86
CA VAL A 298 19.97 -5.36 15.85
C VAL A 298 19.54 -6.71 15.26
N GLN A 299 19.14 -7.65 16.13
CA GLN A 299 18.69 -8.98 15.70
C GLN A 299 17.35 -8.90 14.96
N GLN A 300 16.40 -8.07 15.44
CA GLN A 300 15.13 -7.87 14.73
C GLN A 300 15.35 -7.31 13.32
N ARG A 301 16.26 -6.35 13.18
CA ARG A 301 16.63 -5.77 11.88
C ARG A 301 17.25 -6.81 10.95
N GLU A 302 18.13 -7.65 11.47
CA GLU A 302 18.76 -8.73 10.69
C GLU A 302 17.73 -9.76 10.18
N ILE A 303 16.79 -10.15 11.05
CA ILE A 303 15.68 -11.07 10.69
C ILE A 303 14.83 -10.45 9.57
N LEU A 304 14.43 -9.19 9.70
CA LEU A 304 13.60 -8.51 8.70
C LEU A 304 14.33 -8.33 7.37
N ASN A 305 15.60 -7.91 7.40
CA ASN A 305 16.40 -7.74 6.18
C ASN A 305 16.54 -9.08 5.43
N SER A 306 16.83 -10.16 6.16
CA SER A 306 16.95 -11.50 5.58
C SER A 306 15.61 -12.00 5.05
N PHE A 307 14.51 -11.73 5.78
CA PHE A 307 13.16 -12.06 5.35
C PHE A 307 12.78 -11.36 4.05
N TRP A 308 12.97 -10.05 3.95
CA TRP A 308 12.58 -9.29 2.76
C TRP A 308 13.45 -9.58 1.54
N ALA A 309 14.75 -9.82 1.73
CA ALA A 309 15.63 -10.27 0.67
C ALA A 309 15.12 -11.60 0.08
N PHE A 310 14.86 -12.59 0.94
CA PHE A 310 14.33 -13.88 0.50
C PHE A 310 12.96 -13.77 -0.14
N PHE A 311 12.08 -12.91 0.40
CA PHE A 311 10.75 -12.68 -0.15
C PHE A 311 10.84 -12.14 -1.57
N GLY A 312 11.77 -11.21 -1.81
CA GLY A 312 12.06 -10.67 -3.13
C GLY A 312 12.46 -11.73 -4.13
N ASP A 313 13.45 -12.55 -3.76
CA ASP A 313 13.98 -13.63 -4.61
C ASP A 313 12.90 -14.68 -4.91
N ALA A 314 12.17 -15.10 -3.88
CA ALA A 314 11.09 -16.07 -4.01
C ALA A 314 9.96 -15.53 -4.90
N SER A 315 9.56 -14.27 -4.73
CA SER A 315 8.50 -13.64 -5.54
C SER A 315 8.92 -13.44 -7.00
N ALA A 316 10.20 -13.18 -7.26
CA ALA A 316 10.73 -13.12 -8.61
C ALA A 316 10.71 -14.51 -9.29
N ALA A 317 11.02 -15.57 -8.54
CA ALA A 317 11.03 -16.95 -9.04
C ALA A 317 9.63 -17.56 -9.19
N MET A 318 8.66 -17.20 -8.34
CA MET A 318 7.31 -17.79 -8.27
C MET A 318 6.31 -17.27 -9.34
N ARG A 319 6.76 -16.68 -10.45
CA ARG A 319 5.89 -16.21 -11.54
C ARG A 319 5.12 -17.32 -12.29
N ILE A 320 5.18 -18.57 -11.84
CA ILE A 320 4.56 -19.74 -12.47
C ILE A 320 3.32 -20.16 -11.65
N PRO A 321 2.10 -20.20 -12.22
CA PRO A 321 0.90 -20.67 -11.54
C PRO A 321 1.02 -22.16 -11.15
N GLY A 322 0.90 -22.47 -9.85
CA GLY A 322 0.96 -23.83 -9.33
C GLY A 322 1.22 -23.86 -7.81
N MET A 323 1.14 -25.03 -7.19
CA MET A 323 1.68 -25.21 -5.83
C MET A 323 3.20 -25.29 -5.94
N THR A 324 3.87 -24.16 -5.70
CA THR A 324 5.32 -24.08 -5.65
C THR A 324 5.73 -23.97 -4.20
N GLU A 325 6.53 -24.93 -3.74
CA GLU A 325 7.21 -24.88 -2.45
C GLU A 325 8.67 -24.49 -2.69
N PHE A 326 9.11 -23.44 -2.00
CA PHE A 326 10.48 -22.94 -2.09
C PHE A 326 11.09 -22.94 -0.70
N SER A 327 12.20 -23.68 -0.53
CA SER A 327 12.93 -23.76 0.72
C SER A 327 14.40 -23.38 0.52
N LEU A 328 14.92 -22.51 1.37
CA LEU A 328 16.34 -22.11 1.35
C LEU A 328 16.92 -22.12 2.76
N HIS A 329 18.16 -22.58 2.86
CA HIS A 329 18.97 -22.53 4.08
C HIS A 329 20.04 -21.45 3.92
N ARG A 330 20.13 -20.52 4.88
CA ARG A 330 21.16 -19.49 4.93
C ARG A 330 21.73 -19.41 6.34
N ASP A 331 22.97 -19.91 6.51
CA ASP A 331 23.86 -19.98 7.69
C ASP A 331 23.27 -20.32 9.07
N GLN A 332 22.07 -19.85 9.43
CA GLN A 332 21.31 -20.15 10.67
C GLN A 332 19.78 -20.09 10.49
N TYR A 333 19.28 -19.70 9.31
CA TYR A 333 17.86 -19.48 9.05
C TYR A 333 17.36 -20.38 7.90
N ARG A 334 16.22 -21.02 8.11
CA ARG A 334 15.46 -21.71 7.06
C ARG A 334 14.24 -20.91 6.68
N PHE A 335 14.09 -20.64 5.39
CA PHE A 335 12.91 -19.99 4.85
C PHE A 335 12.07 -20.99 4.08
N TYR A 336 10.75 -20.92 4.28
CA TYR A 336 9.76 -21.71 3.57
C TYR A 336 8.76 -20.78 2.93
N SER A 337 8.55 -20.92 1.63
CA SER A 337 7.48 -20.25 0.90
C SER A 337 6.56 -21.28 0.26
N ARG A 338 5.26 -21.05 0.38
CA ARG A 338 4.22 -21.90 -0.21
C ARG A 338 3.13 -21.04 -0.82
N CYS A 339 2.88 -21.22 -2.10
CA CYS A 339 1.74 -20.64 -2.80
C CYS A 339 0.65 -21.71 -2.98
N VAL A 340 -0.54 -21.54 -2.38
CA VAL A 340 -1.67 -22.46 -2.56
C VAL A 340 -2.89 -21.66 -2.94
N SER A 341 -3.45 -21.92 -4.14
CA SER A 341 -4.81 -21.49 -4.51
C SER A 341 -5.12 -20.01 -4.20
N ALA A 342 -4.17 -19.13 -4.56
CA ALA A 342 -4.19 -17.68 -4.31
C ALA A 342 -3.85 -17.24 -2.87
N ILE A 343 -3.13 -18.05 -2.11
CA ILE A 343 -2.60 -17.69 -0.80
C ILE A 343 -1.09 -17.88 -0.79
N LEU A 344 -0.36 -16.83 -0.41
CA LEU A 344 1.09 -16.85 -0.23
C LEU A 344 1.42 -16.90 1.26
N HIS A 345 2.11 -17.95 1.66
CA HIS A 345 2.69 -18.10 3.00
C HIS A 345 4.21 -18.04 2.89
N MET A 346 4.84 -17.21 3.71
CA MET A 346 6.29 -17.21 3.85
C MET A 346 6.70 -17.18 5.30
N ILE A 347 7.60 -18.08 5.69
CA ILE A 347 7.99 -18.33 7.08
C ILE A 347 9.51 -18.40 7.19
N CYS A 348 10.08 -17.71 8.17
CA CYS A 348 11.48 -17.83 8.58
C CYS A 348 11.57 -18.61 9.89
N VAL A 349 12.48 -19.57 9.97
CA VAL A 349 12.70 -20.47 11.12
C VAL A 349 14.18 -20.49 11.49
N HIS A 350 14.50 -20.54 12.78
CA HIS A 350 15.87 -20.77 13.27
C HIS A 350 16.14 -22.27 13.45
N ASP A 351 17.33 -22.74 13.06
CA ASP A 351 17.75 -24.14 13.21
C ASP A 351 18.13 -24.55 14.63
#